data_AF-A0A3B8R3R1-F1
#
_entry.id   AF-A0A3B8R3R1-F1
#
_cell.length_a   1.000
_cell.length_b   1.000
_cell.length_c   1.000
_cell.angle_alpha   90.00
_cell.angle_beta   90.00
_cell.angle_gamma   90.00
#
_symmetry.space_group_name_H-M   'P 1'
#
loop_
_entity.id
_entity.type
_entity.pdbx_description
1 polymer ?
#
loop_
_entity_poly.entity_id
_entity_poly.type
_entity_poly.pdbx_seq_one_letter_code
_entity_poly.pdbx_strand_id
1 'polypeptide(L)'
;MLREQVSKPLKIQGREVQSDMIGSLRDANRNGDLKEQLLRDGYLLLRGLHDPQAVQAARIEILQRLVEVEEIVEPAGAGIATGRSKRA
;
A
#
# COMPACT_ATOMS: atom_id res chain seq x y z
N MET A 1 31.71 -0.18 14.13
CA MET A 1 31.78 1.06 13.33
C MET A 1 30.39 1.39 12.81
N LEU A 2 29.68 2.30 13.46
CA LEU A 2 28.42 2.84 12.95
C LEU A 2 28.79 3.82 11.85
N ARG A 3 28.46 3.50 10.60
CA ARG A 3 28.53 4.49 9.52
C ARG A 3 27.41 5.49 9.79
N GLU A 4 27.77 6.73 10.11
CA GLU A 4 26.83 7.85 10.02
C GLU A 4 26.33 7.91 8.57
N GLN A 5 25.13 7.37 8.33
CA GLN A 5 24.42 7.69 7.11
C GLN A 5 24.06 9.17 7.19
N VAL A 6 24.73 9.99 6.40
CA VAL A 6 24.29 11.35 6.11
C VAL A 6 22.93 11.23 5.44
N SER A 7 21.87 11.28 6.26
CA SER A 7 20.49 11.19 5.81
C SER A 7 20.14 12.49 5.11
N LYS A 8 20.16 12.46 3.76
CA LYS A 8 19.60 13.54 2.96
C LYS A 8 18.18 13.84 3.47
N PRO A 9 17.79 15.11 3.67
CA PRO A 9 16.47 15.43 4.20
C PRO A 9 15.38 14.84 3.30
N LEU A 10 14.45 14.11 3.91
CA LEU A 10 13.31 13.53 3.20
C LEU A 10 12.36 14.65 2.79
N LYS A 11 11.79 14.55 1.58
CA LYS A 11 10.88 15.56 1.03
C LYS A 11 9.59 14.95 0.51
N ILE A 12 8.46 15.60 0.76
CA ILE A 12 7.17 15.32 0.13
C ILE A 12 6.78 16.56 -0.66
N GLN A 13 6.53 16.40 -1.97
CA GLN A 13 6.23 17.51 -2.89
C GLN A 13 7.23 18.68 -2.80
N GLY A 14 8.52 18.36 -2.61
CA GLY A 14 9.59 19.35 -2.48
C GLY A 14 9.73 20.01 -1.11
N ARG A 15 8.82 19.77 -0.16
CA ARG A 15 8.89 20.27 1.22
C ARG A 15 9.59 19.26 2.12
N GLU A 16 10.49 19.74 2.97
CA GLU A 16 11.18 18.90 3.95
C GLU A 16 10.21 18.37 5.00
N VAL A 17 10.35 17.09 5.32
CA VAL A 17 9.61 16.42 6.37
C VAL A 17 10.34 16.67 7.68
N GLN A 18 9.62 17.16 8.70
CA GLN A 18 10.20 17.37 10.02
C GLN A 18 10.67 16.04 10.61
N SER A 19 11.83 16.02 11.27
CA SER A 19 12.46 14.78 11.74
C SER A 19 11.62 14.03 12.77
N ASP A 20 10.83 14.75 13.56
CA ASP A 20 9.87 14.20 14.53
C ASP A 20 8.66 13.51 13.88
N MET A 21 8.39 13.78 12.60
CA MET A 21 7.39 13.07 11.80
C MET A 21 7.93 11.76 11.21
N ILE A 22 9.25 11.52 11.27
CA ILE A 22 9.88 10.33 10.69
C ILE A 22 9.96 9.25 11.76
N GLY A 23 9.16 8.19 11.58
CA GLY A 23 9.15 7.01 12.44
C GLY A 23 9.49 5.73 11.69
N SER A 24 9.86 4.69 12.43
CA SER A 24 9.92 3.34 11.87
C SER A 24 8.51 2.81 11.60
N LEU A 25 8.33 2.15 10.45
CA LEU A 25 7.09 1.45 10.15
C LEU A 25 7.03 0.17 11.01
N ARG A 26 6.14 0.16 12.01
CA ARG A 26 6.02 -0.91 13.01
C ARG A 26 5.02 -1.96 12.56
N ASP A 27 5.41 -3.23 12.67
CA ASP A 27 4.48 -4.35 12.49
C ASP A 27 3.59 -4.48 13.73
N ALA A 28 2.29 -4.70 13.50
CA ALA A 28 1.35 -4.93 14.59
C ALA A 28 1.49 -6.35 15.15
N ASN A 29 1.51 -6.47 16.48
CA ASN A 29 1.42 -7.75 17.16
C ASN A 29 -0.05 -8.20 17.15
N ARG A 30 -0.36 -9.16 16.26
CA ARG A 30 -1.69 -9.77 16.09
C ARG A 30 -2.24 -10.44 17.35
N ASN A 31 -1.36 -10.86 18.25
CA ASN A 31 -1.73 -11.55 19.49
C ASN A 31 -1.83 -10.58 20.69
N GLY A 32 -1.57 -9.29 20.48
CA GLY A 32 -1.69 -8.24 21.50
C GLY A 32 -2.98 -7.43 21.38
N ASP A 33 -3.08 -6.36 22.16
CA ASP A 33 -4.20 -5.42 22.07
C ASP A 33 -4.07 -4.56 20.80
N LEU A 34 -4.83 -4.90 19.76
CA LEU A 34 -4.82 -4.17 18.49
C LEU A 34 -5.42 -2.76 18.61
N LYS A 35 -6.32 -2.52 19.56
CA LYS A 35 -6.92 -1.20 19.79
C LYS A 35 -5.88 -0.25 20.38
N GLU A 36 -5.14 -0.69 21.38
CA GLU A 36 -4.04 0.09 21.97
C GLU A 36 -2.96 0.39 20.91
N GLN A 37 -2.59 -0.61 20.11
CA GLN A 37 -1.62 -0.43 19.03
C GLN A 37 -2.09 0.60 18.00
N LEU A 38 -3.36 0.54 17.58
CA LEU A 38 -3.93 1.52 16.65
C LEU A 38 -3.96 2.94 17.24
N LEU A 39 -4.34 3.08 18.51
CA LEU A 39 -4.36 4.40 19.18
C LEU A 39 -2.95 4.99 19.30
N ARG A 40 -1.95 4.16 19.61
CA ARG A 40 -0.56 4.59 19.76
C ARG A 40 0.08 4.96 18.41
N ASP A 41 -0.14 4.13 17.39
CA ASP A 41 0.60 4.21 16.13
C ASP A 41 -0.18 4.96 15.03
N GLY A 42 -1.51 5.08 15.15
CA GLY A 42 -2.39 5.64 14.13
C GLY A 42 -2.66 4.70 12.95
N TYR A 43 -2.06 3.51 12.94
CA TYR A 43 -2.24 2.48 11.93
C TYR A 43 -1.97 1.08 12.51
N LEU A 44 -2.30 0.04 11.76
CA LEU A 44 -1.89 -1.35 12.03
C LEU A 44 -1.29 -1.94 10.76
N LEU A 45 -0.01 -2.32 10.80
CA LEU A 45 0.61 -3.06 9.72
C LEU A 45 0.55 -4.57 10.01
N LEU A 46 -0.40 -5.24 9.37
CA LEU A 46 -0.64 -6.67 9.54
C LEU A 46 -0.06 -7.45 8.36
N ARG A 47 1.15 -7.98 8.53
CA ARG A 47 1.79 -8.81 7.49
C ARG A 47 1.15 -10.19 7.42
N GLY A 48 1.04 -10.72 6.20
CA GLY A 48 0.48 -12.06 5.96
C GLY A 48 -0.94 -12.23 6.50
N LEU A 49 -1.74 -11.16 6.48
CA LEU A 49 -3.14 -11.23 6.92
C LEU A 49 -3.98 -12.05 5.94
N HIS A 50 -3.74 -11.88 4.65
CA HIS A 50 -4.43 -12.59 3.58
C HIS A 50 -3.52 -13.65 2.95
N ASP A 51 -4.13 -14.76 2.54
CA ASP A 51 -3.46 -15.78 1.74
C ASP A 51 -3.05 -15.19 0.37
N PRO A 52 -1.77 -15.31 -0.03
CA PRO A 52 -1.29 -14.78 -1.31
C PRO A 52 -2.07 -15.31 -2.52
N GLN A 53 -2.53 -16.56 -2.51
CA GLN A 53 -3.29 -17.10 -3.65
C GLN A 53 -4.68 -16.47 -3.75
N ALA A 54 -5.39 -16.33 -2.63
CA ALA A 54 -6.65 -15.61 -2.58
C ALA A 54 -6.52 -14.15 -3.06
N VAL A 55 -5.43 -13.45 -2.69
CA VAL A 55 -5.15 -12.09 -3.18
C VAL A 55 -4.97 -12.06 -4.70
N GLN A 56 -4.24 -13.02 -5.27
CA GLN A 56 -4.05 -13.09 -6.73
C GLN A 56 -5.35 -13.39 -7.47
N ALA A 57 -6.17 -14.30 -6.96
CA ALA A 57 -7.48 -14.60 -7.53
C ALA A 57 -8.40 -13.36 -7.54
N ALA A 58 -8.49 -12.66 -6.41
CA ALA A 58 -9.25 -11.42 -6.29
C ALA A 58 -8.71 -10.32 -7.24
N ARG A 59 -7.38 -10.22 -7.39
CA ARG A 59 -6.76 -9.28 -8.34
C ARG A 59 -7.21 -9.56 -9.77
N ILE A 60 -7.21 -10.83 -10.20
CA ILE A 60 -7.64 -11.22 -11.55
C ILE A 60 -9.11 -10.88 -11.77
N GLU A 61 -9.98 -11.22 -10.82
CA GLU A 61 -11.41 -10.91 -10.90
C GLU A 61 -11.65 -9.40 -11.07
N ILE A 62 -11.03 -8.58 -10.23
CA ILE A 62 -11.17 -7.12 -10.30
C ILE A 62 -10.68 -6.60 -11.66
N LEU A 63 -9.51 -7.03 -12.12
CA LEU A 63 -8.96 -6.56 -13.40
C LEU A 63 -9.87 -6.97 -14.56
N GLN A 64 -10.47 -8.16 -14.54
CA GLN A 64 -11.42 -8.56 -15.58
C GLN A 64 -12.62 -7.62 -15.63
N ARG A 65 -13.18 -7.26 -14.47
CA ARG A 65 -14.29 -6.30 -14.38
C ARG A 65 -13.91 -4.90 -14.87
N LEU A 66 -12.64 -4.51 -14.73
CA LEU A 66 -12.14 -3.25 -15.29
C LEU A 66 -12.01 -3.30 -16.82
N VAL A 67 -11.70 -4.47 -17.40
CA VAL A 67 -11.72 -4.65 -18.86
C VAL A 67 -13.14 -4.50 -19.39
N GLU A 68 -14.13 -5.07 -18.72
CA GLU A 68 -15.55 -5.02 -19.13
C GLU A 68 -16.08 -3.60 -19.29
N VAL A 69 -15.56 -2.65 -18.51
CA VAL A 69 -15.91 -1.21 -18.59
C VAL A 69 -14.88 -0.37 -19.34
N GLU A 70 -13.98 -1.01 -20.08
CA GLU A 70 -12.89 -0.39 -20.85
C GLU A 70 -11.94 0.47 -20.02
N GLU A 71 -11.85 0.31 -18.71
CA GLU A 71 -10.92 1.08 -17.88
C GLU A 71 -9.47 0.61 -18.05
N ILE A 72 -9.28 -0.68 -18.33
CA ILE A 72 -7.99 -1.28 -18.66
C ILE A 72 -8.08 -2.10 -19.95
N VAL A 73 -6.94 -2.37 -20.58
CA VAL A 73 -6.85 -3.20 -21.80
C VAL A 73 -6.43 -4.64 -21.48
N GLU A 74 -6.86 -5.58 -22.33
CA GLU A 74 -6.37 -6.96 -22.31
C GLU A 74 -4.87 -7.03 -22.68
N PRO A 75 -4.08 -7.96 -22.08
CA PRO A 75 -4.50 -8.91 -21.06
C PRO A 75 -4.72 -8.23 -19.70
N ALA A 76 -5.87 -8.51 -19.05
CA ALA A 76 -6.31 -7.86 -17.81
C ALA A 76 -5.21 -7.82 -16.73
N GLY A 77 -4.44 -8.90 -16.61
CA GLY A 77 -3.34 -9.04 -15.65
C GLY A 77 -2.26 -7.96 -15.73
N ALA A 78 -2.07 -7.32 -16.90
CA ALA A 78 -1.13 -6.23 -17.10
C ALA A 78 -1.59 -4.91 -16.46
N GLY A 79 -2.90 -4.73 -16.23
CA GLY A 79 -3.45 -3.57 -15.54
C GLY A 79 -3.20 -2.23 -16.25
N ILE A 80 -3.08 -2.23 -17.58
CA ILE A 80 -2.77 -1.04 -18.36
C ILE A 80 -4.05 -0.21 -18.55
N ALA A 81 -4.08 0.99 -17.98
CA ALA A 81 -5.23 1.89 -18.06
C ALA A 81 -5.43 2.45 -19.49
N THR A 82 -6.69 2.59 -19.90
CA THR A 82 -7.04 3.14 -21.23
C THR A 82 -7.45 4.62 -21.21
N GLY A 83 -7.94 5.11 -20.06
CA GLY A 83 -8.58 6.43 -19.94
C GLY A 83 -9.97 6.55 -20.57
N ARG A 84 -10.62 5.45 -20.97
CA ARG A 84 -11.91 5.44 -21.70
C ARG A 84 -13.04 4.74 -20.95
N SER A 85 -13.11 4.95 -19.63
CA SER A 85 -14.13 4.31 -18.78
C SER A 85 -15.54 4.48 -19.34
N LYS A 86 -16.30 3.39 -19.33
CA LYS A 86 -17.73 3.35 -19.70
C LYS A 86 -18.66 3.22 -18.50
N ARG A 87 -18.17 3.49 -17.29
CA ARG A 87 -19.04 3.57 -16.10
C ARG A 87 -19.99 4.76 -16.26
N ALA A 88 -21.29 4.51 -16.08
CA ALA A 88 -22.33 5.53 -16.06
C ALA A 88 -22.31 6.34 -14.76
#